data_AF-I8U5L8-F1
#
_entry.id   AF-I8U5L8-F1
#
_cell.length_a   1.000
_cell.length_b   1.000
_cell.length_c   1.000
_cell.angle_alpha   90.00
_cell.angle_beta   90.00
_cell.angle_gamma   90.00
#
_symmetry.space_group_name_H-M   'P 1'
#
loop_
_entity.id
_entity.type
_entity.pdbx_description
1 polymer ?
#
loop_
_entity_poly.entity_id
_entity_poly.type
_entity_poly.pdbx_seq_one_letter_code
_entity_poly.pdbx_strand_id
1 'polypeptide(L)' 'MEVLYKKILVPVDGSVHSRKALSHAVALARSFAAEIGILYVSVLSQQVPLYDQVKGSKIPPNASTDPVNFAKANNFYLN' A
#
# COMPACT_ATOMS: atom_id res chain seq x y z
N MET A 1 13.20 25.80 -3.85
CA MET A 1 11.98 25.83 -3.02
C MET A 1 11.87 24.49 -2.31
N GLU A 2 11.61 24.49 -1.01
CA GLU A 2 11.18 23.26 -0.34
C GLU A 2 9.76 22.92 -0.78
N VAL A 3 9.58 21.70 -1.28
CA VAL A 3 8.25 21.15 -1.59
C VAL A 3 7.79 20.31 -0.39
N LEU A 4 6.62 20.69 0.15
CA LEU A 4 6.05 20.18 1.39
C LEU A 4 5.82 18.65 1.35
N TYR A 5 5.40 18.13 0.19
CA TYR A 5 5.14 16.71 0.00
C TYR A 5 6.03 16.16 -1.11
N LYS A 6 6.98 15.29 -0.74
CA LYS A 6 7.88 14.61 -1.70
C LYS A 6 7.36 13.24 -2.14
N LYS A 7 6.59 12.58 -1.27
CA LYS A 7 5.99 11.26 -1.51
C LYS A 7 4.56 11.24 -0.96
N ILE A 8 3.62 10.75 -1.76
CA ILE A 8 2.21 10.65 -1.42
C ILE A 8 1.81 9.17 -1.49
N LEU A 9 1.39 8.59 -0.37
CA LEU A 9 0.84 7.23 -0.33
C LEU A 9 -0.68 7.29 -0.51
N VAL A 10 -1.20 6.54 -1.47
CA VAL A 10 -2.62 6.52 -1.84
C VAL A 10 -3.19 5.12 -1.63
N PRO A 11 -3.98 4.91 -0.56
CA PRO A 11 -4.74 3.68 -0.37
C PRO A 11 -5.84 3.54 -1.44
N VAL A 12 -5.94 2.36 -2.05
CA VAL A 12 -7.03 1.99 -2.95
C VAL A 12 -7.70 0.72 -2.45
N ASP A 13 -9.03 0.68 -2.53
CA ASP A 13 -9.87 -0.47 -2.15
C ASP A 13 -10.75 -0.95 -3.32
N GLY A 14 -10.60 -0.35 -4.50
CA GLY A 14 -11.42 -0.64 -5.69
C GLY A 14 -12.78 0.08 -5.73
N SER A 15 -13.13 0.88 -4.72
CA SER A 15 -14.36 1.68 -4.72
C SER A 15 -14.28 2.90 -5.66
N VAL A 16 -15.44 3.47 -5.98
CA VAL A 16 -15.51 4.75 -6.72
C VAL A 16 -14.83 5.88 -5.92
N HIS A 17 -14.94 5.84 -4.59
CA HIS A 17 -14.38 6.86 -3.71
C HIS A 17 -12.85 6.82 -3.70
N SER A 18 -12.24 5.63 -3.61
CA SER A 18 -10.77 5.53 -3.69
C SER A 18 -10.22 5.93 -5.06
N ARG A 19 -10.94 5.64 -6.15
CA ARG A 19 -10.58 6.16 -7.49
C ARG A 19 -10.63 7.69 -7.56
N LYS A 20 -11.64 8.33 -6.96
CA LYS A 20 -11.71 9.80 -6.89
C LYS A 20 -10.55 10.36 -6.04
N ALA A 21 -10.26 9.75 -4.90
CA ALA A 21 -9.12 10.13 -4.06
C ALA A 21 -7.79 10.02 -4.84
N LEU A 22 -7.60 8.98 -5.64
CA LEU A 22 -6.43 8.84 -6.52
C LEU A 22 -6.32 10.00 -7.53
N SER A 23 -7.43 10.42 -8.15
CA SER A 23 -7.44 11.58 -9.05
C SER A 23 -6.98 12.86 -8.34
N HIS A 24 -7.42 13.09 -7.10
CA HIS A 24 -6.95 14.23 -6.30
C HIS A 24 -5.48 14.11 -5.92
N ALA A 25 -4.99 12.91 -5.57
CA ALA A 25 -3.59 12.67 -5.27
C ALA A 25 -2.69 12.95 -6.49
N VAL A 26 -3.13 12.60 -7.71
CA VAL A 26 -2.44 12.93 -8.96
C VAL A 26 -2.30 14.45 -9.14
N ALA A 27 -3.36 15.21 -8.86
CA ALA A 27 -3.30 16.67 -8.92
C ALA A 27 -2.29 17.25 -7.91
N LEU A 28 -2.28 16.76 -6.67
CA LEU A 28 -1.32 17.16 -5.65
C LEU A 28 0.12 16.82 -6.06
N ALA A 29 0.35 15.59 -6.52
CA ALA A 29 1.68 15.16 -6.92
C ALA A 29 2.26 16.01 -8.05
N ARG A 30 1.44 16.42 -9.02
CA ARG A 30 1.85 17.35 -10.07
C ARG A 30 2.26 18.71 -9.52
N SER A 31 1.47 19.27 -8.60
CA SER A 31 1.75 20.57 -7.98
C SER A 31 3.03 20.58 -7.13
N PHE A 32 3.36 19.46 -6.48
CA PHE A 32 4.51 19.35 -5.59
C PHE A 32 5.70 18.58 -6.19
N ALA A 33 5.62 18.18 -7.47
CA ALA A 33 6.59 17.26 -8.09
C ALA A 33 6.87 16.01 -7.23
N ALA A 34 5.80 15.44 -6.65
CA ALA A 34 5.88 14.33 -5.69
C ALA A 34 5.77 12.96 -6.38
N GLU A 35 6.38 11.95 -5.78
CA GLU A 35 6.18 10.54 -6.13
C GLU A 35 4.84 10.03 -5.56
N ILE A 36 4.08 9.25 -6.33
CA ILE A 36 2.89 8.55 -5.83
C ILE A 36 3.20 7.07 -5.60
N GLY A 37 2.97 6.60 -4.38
CA GLY A 37 2.87 5.18 -4.07
C GLY A 37 1.41 4.76 -3.94
N ILE A 38 1.01 3.67 -4.61
CA ILE A 38 -0.35 3.11 -4.47
C ILE A 38 -0.28 1.90 -3.53
N LEU A 39 -1.18 1.86 -2.55
CA LEU A 39 -1.30 0.76 -1.60
C LEU A 39 -2.66 0.09 -1.73
N TYR A 40 -2.66 -1.22 -1.95
CA TYR A 40 -3.84 -2.07 -1.89
C TYR A 40 -3.62 -3.14 -0.82
N VAL A 41 -4.61 -3.36 0.04
CA VAL A 41 -4.58 -4.40 1.07
C VAL A 41 -5.50 -5.53 0.62
N SER A 42 -4.96 -6.74 0.54
CA SER A 42 -5.70 -7.94 0.15
C SER A 42 -5.67 -8.97 1.26
N VAL A 43 -6.78 -9.68 1.45
CA VAL A 43 -6.83 -10.85 2.31
C VAL A 43 -6.37 -12.05 1.49
N LEU A 44 -5.34 -12.74 1.99
CA LEU A 44 -4.79 -13.91 1.32
C LEU A 44 -5.65 -15.14 1.62
N SER A 45 -5.95 -15.90 0.58
CA SER A 45 -6.63 -17.19 0.68
C SER A 45 -5.71 -18.25 1.27
N GLN A 46 -6.25 -19.11 2.12
CA GLN A 46 -5.54 -20.30 2.62
C GLN A 46 -5.53 -21.45 1.61
N GLN A 47 -6.35 -21.37 0.55
CA GLN A 47 -6.52 -22.44 -0.44
C GLN A 47 -5.55 -22.34 -1.62
N VAL A 48 -4.86 -21.21 -1.77
CA VAL A 48 -3.89 -20.96 -2.85
C VAL A 48 -2.50 -20.79 -2.21
N PRO A 49 -1.40 -21.32 -2.78
CA PRO A 49 -0.06 -21.08 -2.27
C PRO A 49 0.23 -19.57 -2.17
N LEU A 50 0.88 -19.15 -1.08
CA LEU A 50 1.17 -17.73 -0.80
C LEU A 50 1.90 -17.04 -1.98
N TYR A 51 2.87 -17.73 -2.57
CA TYR A 51 3.69 -17.19 -3.66
C TYR A 51 2.83 -16.74 -4.86
N ASP A 52 1.84 -17.54 -5.26
CA ASP A 52 0.99 -17.22 -6.41
C ASP A 52 0.11 -16.00 -6.15
N GLN A 53 -0.29 -15.79 -4.90
CA GLN A 53 -1.14 -14.66 -4.50
C GLN A 53 -0.37 -13.34 -4.41
N VAL A 54 0.92 -13.40 -4.05
CA VAL A 54 1.76 -12.21 -3.83
C VAL A 54 2.73 -11.95 -4.98
N LYS A 55 2.77 -12.81 -6.00
CA LYS A 55 3.64 -12.65 -7.17
C LYS A 55 3.42 -11.26 -7.81
N GLY A 56 4.50 -10.50 -7.94
CA GLY A 56 4.46 -9.13 -8.48
C GLY A 56 4.09 -8.04 -7.45
N SER A 57 3.74 -8.41 -6.22
CA SER A 57 3.56 -7.47 -5.12
C SER A 57 4.92 -7.08 -4.52
N LYS A 58 5.08 -5.80 -4.18
CA LYS A 58 6.21 -5.36 -3.33
C LYS A 58 5.87 -5.69 -1.88
N ILE A 59 6.49 -6.73 -1.36
CA ILE A 59 6.39 -7.12 0.04
C ILE A 59 7.55 -6.47 0.81
N PRO A 60 7.31 -5.85 1.98
CA PRO A 60 8.38 -5.39 2.85
C PRO A 60 9.34 -6.56 3.16
N PRO A 61 10.67 -6.38 3.10
CA PRO A 61 11.63 -7.47 3.27
C PRO A 61 11.42 -8.28 4.57
N ASN A 62 11.09 -7.57 5.64
CA ASN A 62 10.81 -8.14 6.96
C ASN A 62 9.47 -8.87 7.04
N ALA A 63 8.48 -8.52 6.20
CA ALA A 63 7.19 -9.21 6.15
C ALA A 63 7.29 -10.59 5.49
N SER A 64 8.27 -10.79 4.59
CA SER A 64 8.48 -12.07 3.92
C SER A 64 9.27 -13.07 4.75
N THR A 65 10.21 -12.60 5.58
CA THR A 65 11.09 -13.47 6.39
C THR A 65 10.49 -13.84 7.73
N ASP A 66 9.67 -12.95 8.32
CA ASP A 66 8.98 -13.20 9.59
C ASP A 66 7.60 -12.50 9.61
N PRO A 67 6.58 -13.13 8.99
CA PRO A 67 5.26 -12.54 8.83
C PRO A 67 4.57 -12.25 10.18
N VAL A 68 4.83 -13.09 11.19
CA VAL A 68 4.18 -13.00 12.51
C VAL A 68 4.71 -11.79 13.28
N ASN A 69 6.03 -11.63 13.37
CA ASN A 69 6.60 -10.48 14.07
C ASN A 69 6.36 -9.18 13.30
N PHE A 70 6.36 -9.22 11.95
CA PHE A 70 5.93 -8.08 11.14
C PHE A 70 4.49 -7.66 11.47
N ALA A 71 3.56 -8.62 11.56
CA ALA A 71 2.17 -8.33 11.88
C ALA A 71 1.97 -7.78 13.30
N LYS A 72 2.71 -8.30 14.29
CA LYS A 72 2.69 -7.79 15.68
C LYS A 72 3.23 -6.36 15.78
N ALA A 73 4.39 -6.10 15.15
CA ALA A 73 5.04 -4.79 15.20
C ALA A 73 4.20 -3.66 14.58
N ASN A 74 3.27 -4.00 13.68
CA ASN A 74 2.42 -3.05 12.97
C ASN A 74 0.95 -3.11 13.40
N ASN A 75 0.64 -3.78 14.52
CA ASN A 75 -0.73 -3.87 15.06
C ASN A 75 -1.76 -4.47 14.06
N PHE A 76 -1.33 -5.36 13.16
CA PHE A 76 -2.23 -6.02 12.20
C PHE A 76 -3.05 -7.16 12.80
N TYR A 77 -2.77 -7.58 14.03
CA TYR A 77 -3.65 -8.47 14.77
C TYR A 77 -4.78 -7.65 15.41
N LEU A 78 -6.00 -7.87 14.94
CA LEU A 78 -7.20 -7.49 15.68
C LEU A 78 -7.24 -8.32 16.98
N ASN A 79 -7.58 -7.68 18.10
CA ASN A 79 -7.89 -8.38 19.36
C ASN A 79 -9.05 -9.37 19.16
#